data_AF-A0A838YCU1-F1
#
_entry.id   AF-A0A838YCU1-F1
#
_cell.length_a   1.000
_cell.length_b   1.000
_cell.length_c   1.000
_cell.angle_alpha   90.00
_cell.angle_beta   90.00
_cell.angle_gamma   90.00
#
_symmetry.space_group_name_H-M   'P 1'
#
loop_
_entity.id
_entity.type
_entity.pdbx_description
1 polymer ?
#
loop_
_entity_poly.entity_id
_entity_poly.type
_entity_poly.pdbx_seq_one_letter_code
_entity_poly.pdbx_strand_id
1 'polypeptide(L)'
;MVRSRYWKITSDEMDNFAYDESKLLNWEIKCIREPEEEAIFIGVFMYKHGTAYDYESVKGICYFYNNIDRKELPVITEFLKGKFNGKEMEKGERIFLKDSKEIYASKDIGNLAKEMESKFNTKAIISLEFEDLTTDQLKEAGLPEAKLLPIPT
;
A
#
# COMPACT_ATOMS: atom_id res chain seq x y z
N MET A 1 -5.25 19.66 11.58
CA MET A 1 -5.64 18.25 11.43
C MET A 1 -4.45 17.42 11.86
N VAL A 2 -4.62 16.55 12.85
CA VAL A 2 -3.50 15.73 13.35
C VAL A 2 -3.35 14.54 12.42
N ARG A 3 -2.12 14.27 11.97
CA ARG A 3 -1.80 13.10 11.17
C ARG A 3 -0.87 12.19 11.96
N SER A 4 -0.99 10.89 11.71
CA SER A 4 -0.05 9.89 12.19
C SER A 4 0.38 9.02 11.03
N ARG A 5 1.66 8.66 10.98
CA ARG A 5 2.21 7.79 9.95
C ARG A 5 2.95 6.64 10.60
N TYR A 6 2.70 5.42 10.13
CA TYR A 6 3.39 4.22 10.57
C TYR A 6 4.17 3.63 9.41
N TRP A 7 5.27 2.95 9.72
CA TRP A 7 6.20 2.37 8.75
C TRP A 7 6.82 1.10 9.34
N LYS A 8 7.40 0.22 8.49
CA LYS A 8 7.95 -1.08 8.92
C LYS A 8 6.91 -2.01 9.52
N ILE A 9 5.64 -1.82 9.19
CA ILE A 9 4.59 -2.78 9.52
C ILE A 9 4.79 -4.02 8.64
N THR A 10 4.74 -5.21 9.22
CA THR A 10 4.79 -6.48 8.48
C THR A 10 3.40 -6.93 8.09
N SER A 11 3.33 -7.85 7.14
CA SER A 11 2.07 -8.44 6.69
C SER A 11 1.33 -9.20 7.82
N ASP A 12 2.06 -9.80 8.76
CA ASP A 12 1.50 -10.49 9.93
C ASP A 12 0.95 -9.53 11.00
N GLU A 13 1.59 -8.37 11.22
CA GLU A 13 1.09 -7.40 12.19
C GLU A 13 -0.28 -6.84 11.82
N MET A 14 -0.54 -6.71 10.51
CA MET A 14 -1.83 -6.24 9.98
C MET A 14 -3.02 -7.09 10.42
N ASP A 15 -2.82 -8.37 10.77
CA ASP A 15 -3.92 -9.24 11.24
C ASP A 15 -4.52 -8.77 12.57
N ASN A 16 -3.76 -7.97 13.34
CA ASN A 16 -4.13 -7.58 14.70
C ASN A 16 -4.67 -6.15 14.81
N PHE A 17 -4.60 -5.34 13.75
CA PHE A 17 -5.03 -3.95 13.83
C PHE A 17 -6.54 -3.79 13.61
N ALA A 18 -7.13 -2.90 14.40
CA ALA A 18 -8.56 -2.62 14.42
C ALA A 18 -8.85 -1.10 14.41
N TYR A 19 -8.15 -0.36 13.53
CA TYR A 19 -8.35 1.08 13.37
C TYR A 19 -9.65 1.41 12.62
N ASP A 20 -10.12 2.65 12.76
CA ASP A 20 -11.21 3.18 11.94
C ASP A 20 -10.72 3.38 10.50
N GLU A 21 -11.18 2.52 9.58
CA GLU A 21 -10.83 2.55 8.16
C GLU A 21 -11.19 3.89 7.50
N SER A 22 -12.22 4.59 8.00
CA SER A 22 -12.60 5.90 7.49
C SER A 22 -11.54 6.97 7.78
N LYS A 23 -10.59 6.70 8.66
CA LYS A 23 -9.48 7.59 9.01
C LYS A 23 -8.19 7.27 8.28
N LEU A 24 -8.11 6.14 7.58
CA LEU A 24 -6.93 5.78 6.80
C LEU A 24 -6.88 6.62 5.52
N LEU A 25 -5.95 7.57 5.45
CA LEU A 25 -5.74 8.44 4.30
C LEU A 25 -5.06 7.68 3.15
N ASN A 26 -4.07 6.87 3.51
CA ASN A 26 -3.28 6.12 2.54
C ASN A 26 -2.55 4.94 3.15
N TRP A 27 -2.24 3.99 2.28
CA TRP A 27 -1.37 2.87 2.61
C TRP A 27 -0.46 2.53 1.41
N GLU A 28 0.70 1.97 1.72
CA GLU A 28 1.66 1.45 0.76
C GLU A 28 2.18 0.09 1.25
N ILE A 29 2.29 -0.88 0.35
CA ILE A 29 2.97 -2.15 0.53
C ILE A 29 4.20 -2.13 -0.39
N LYS A 30 5.38 -1.91 0.18
CA LYS A 30 6.64 -2.00 -0.54
C LYS A 30 7.17 -3.44 -0.50
N CYS A 31 7.10 -4.13 -1.62
CA CYS A 31 7.49 -5.53 -1.80
C CYS A 31 8.90 -5.58 -2.38
N ILE A 32 9.91 -5.83 -1.54
CA ILE A 32 11.33 -5.91 -1.93
C ILE A 32 11.63 -7.34 -2.38
N ARG A 33 12.23 -7.54 -3.56
CA ARG A 33 12.56 -8.87 -4.08
C ARG A 33 13.70 -9.49 -3.29
N GLU A 34 13.59 -10.80 -3.02
CA GLU A 34 14.61 -11.57 -2.31
C GLU A 34 15.40 -12.45 -3.30
N PRO A 35 16.74 -12.54 -3.17
CA PRO A 35 17.59 -11.72 -2.28
C PRO A 35 17.58 -10.24 -2.69
N GLU A 36 17.80 -9.34 -1.72
CA GLU A 36 17.82 -7.89 -1.98
C GLU A 36 19.05 -7.51 -2.82
N GLU A 37 18.84 -7.38 -4.12
CA GLU A 37 19.82 -6.96 -5.12
C GLU A 37 19.24 -5.85 -5.99
N GLU A 38 20.10 -4.92 -6.44
CA GLU A 38 19.75 -3.83 -7.37
C GLU A 38 18.51 -2.99 -6.97
N ALA A 39 18.12 -2.99 -5.69
CA ALA A 39 16.91 -2.33 -5.21
C ALA A 39 15.64 -2.72 -6.00
N ILE A 40 15.49 -3.99 -6.37
CA ILE A 40 14.31 -4.47 -7.11
C ILE A 40 13.10 -4.51 -6.18
N PHE A 41 12.05 -3.75 -6.48
CA PHE A 41 10.83 -3.76 -5.69
C PHE A 41 9.57 -3.37 -6.47
N ILE A 42 8.42 -3.75 -5.91
CA ILE A 42 7.08 -3.32 -6.32
C ILE A 42 6.45 -2.55 -5.16
N GLY A 43 6.08 -1.30 -5.35
CA GLY A 43 5.31 -0.53 -4.38
C GLY A 43 3.84 -0.49 -4.78
N VAL A 44 2.97 -1.17 -4.05
CA VAL A 44 1.51 -1.13 -4.26
C VAL A 44 0.91 -0.17 -3.26
N PHE A 45 0.09 0.78 -3.72
CA PHE A 45 -0.42 1.83 -2.84
C PHE A 45 -1.82 2.30 -3.23
N MET A 46 -2.45 3.00 -2.29
CA MET A 46 -3.75 3.64 -2.50
C MET A 46 -3.83 4.95 -1.71
N TYR A 47 -4.41 5.96 -2.36
CA TYR A 47 -4.74 7.24 -1.75
C TYR A 47 -6.25 7.40 -1.67
N LYS A 48 -6.78 7.71 -0.49
CA LYS A 48 -8.21 7.91 -0.25
C LYS A 48 -8.83 9.00 -1.12
N HIS A 49 -8.06 10.03 -1.45
CA HIS A 49 -8.51 11.12 -2.33
C HIS A 49 -8.08 10.93 -3.79
N GLY A 50 -7.55 9.76 -4.14
CA GLY A 50 -7.05 9.43 -5.47
C GLY A 50 -5.58 9.75 -5.67
N THR A 51 -4.99 9.08 -6.65
CA THR A 51 -3.61 9.27 -7.06
C THR A 51 -3.53 10.29 -8.18
N ALA A 52 -2.62 11.26 -8.04
CA ALA A 52 -2.41 12.29 -9.05
C ALA A 52 -1.98 11.68 -10.40
N TYR A 53 -2.76 11.99 -11.43
CA TYR A 53 -2.54 11.68 -12.83
C TYR A 53 -2.72 12.98 -13.64
N ASP A 54 -1.62 13.69 -13.86
CA ASP A 54 -1.64 15.03 -14.48
C ASP A 54 -2.46 16.02 -13.64
N TYR A 55 -3.53 16.58 -14.20
CA TYR A 55 -4.43 17.51 -13.52
C TYR A 55 -5.62 16.80 -12.86
N GLU A 56 -5.70 15.47 -12.95
CA GLU A 56 -6.79 14.67 -12.41
C GLU A 56 -6.33 13.79 -11.24
N SER A 57 -7.27 13.40 -10.38
CA SER A 57 -7.06 12.39 -9.35
C SER A 57 -7.79 11.11 -9.73
N VAL A 58 -7.04 10.01 -9.82
CA VAL A 58 -7.57 8.69 -10.22
C VAL A 58 -7.78 7.84 -8.97
N LYS A 59 -9.01 7.33 -8.79
CA LYS A 59 -9.31 6.36 -7.73
C LYS A 59 -8.92 4.94 -8.15
N GLY A 60 -8.60 4.13 -7.15
CA GLY A 60 -8.20 2.73 -7.31
C GLY A 60 -6.74 2.47 -6.92
N ILE A 61 -6.38 1.19 -6.92
CA ILE A 61 -5.01 0.73 -6.65
C ILE A 61 -4.06 1.24 -7.73
N CYS A 62 -2.90 1.67 -7.28
CA CYS A 62 -1.77 1.97 -8.13
C CYS A 62 -0.59 1.10 -7.68
N TYR A 63 0.30 0.80 -8.61
CA TYR A 63 1.61 0.31 -8.23
C TYR A 63 2.70 1.04 -9.01
N PHE A 64 3.87 1.11 -8.39
CA PHE A 64 5.10 1.54 -9.03
C PHE A 64 6.15 0.45 -8.87
N TYR A 65 7.18 0.49 -9.70
CA TYR A 65 8.23 -0.51 -9.68
C TYR A 65 9.59 0.15 -9.84
N ASN A 66 10.62 -0.55 -9.36
CA ASN A 66 12.01 -0.16 -9.56
C ASN A 66 12.81 -1.37 -10.03
N ASN A 67 13.60 -1.19 -11.09
CA ASN A 67 14.48 -2.21 -11.66
C ASN A 67 13.79 -3.56 -11.96
N ILE A 68 12.55 -3.52 -12.43
CA ILE A 68 11.80 -4.68 -12.91
C ILE A 68 11.77 -4.66 -14.45
N ASP A 69 12.04 -5.80 -15.08
CA ASP A 69 11.94 -5.96 -16.52
C ASP A 69 10.49 -5.72 -16.97
N ARG A 70 10.29 -4.93 -18.03
CA ARG A 70 8.95 -4.60 -18.54
C ARG A 70 8.12 -5.84 -18.88
N LYS A 71 8.74 -6.97 -19.23
CA LYS A 71 8.04 -8.23 -19.50
C LYS A 71 7.37 -8.85 -18.26
N GLU A 72 7.81 -8.48 -17.05
CA GLU A 72 7.23 -8.95 -15.79
C GLU A 72 6.01 -8.12 -15.38
N LEU A 73 5.89 -6.88 -15.86
CA LEU A 73 4.81 -5.97 -15.49
C LEU A 73 3.41 -6.54 -15.78
N PRO A 74 3.13 -7.18 -16.94
CA PRO A 74 1.82 -7.78 -17.17
C PRO A 74 1.42 -8.82 -16.10
N VAL A 75 2.37 -9.57 -15.56
CA VAL A 75 2.08 -10.57 -14.51
C VAL A 75 1.65 -9.89 -13.20
N ILE A 76 2.28 -8.77 -12.86
CA ILE A 76 1.94 -7.95 -11.69
C ILE A 76 0.57 -7.28 -11.89
N THR A 77 0.37 -6.67 -13.06
CA THR A 77 -0.88 -6.01 -13.42
C THR A 77 -2.06 -6.97 -13.42
N GLU A 78 -1.95 -8.14 -14.07
CA GLU A 78 -3.02 -9.13 -14.11
C GLU A 78 -3.32 -9.75 -12.75
N PHE A 79 -2.30 -9.89 -11.89
CA PHE A 79 -2.53 -10.31 -10.51
C PHE A 79 -3.41 -9.33 -9.74
N LEU A 80 -3.10 -8.04 -9.80
CA LEU A 80 -3.86 -7.00 -9.12
C LEU A 80 -5.25 -6.80 -9.75
N LYS A 81 -5.35 -6.80 -11.09
CA LYS A 81 -6.64 -6.73 -11.81
C LYS A 81 -7.54 -7.93 -11.51
N GLY A 82 -6.98 -9.14 -11.41
CA GLY A 82 -7.74 -10.32 -11.03
C GLY A 82 -8.40 -10.22 -9.64
N LYS A 83 -7.84 -9.38 -8.76
CA LYS A 83 -8.34 -9.17 -7.39
C LYS A 83 -9.28 -7.98 -7.27
N PHE A 84 -8.95 -6.87 -7.94
CA PHE A 84 -9.59 -5.58 -7.71
C PHE A 84 -10.26 -5.00 -8.95
N ASN A 85 -10.15 -5.67 -10.09
CA ASN A 85 -10.58 -5.18 -11.40
C ASN A 85 -9.89 -3.84 -11.75
N GLY A 86 -10.51 -3.04 -12.59
CA GLY A 86 -10.08 -1.69 -12.93
C GLY A 86 -9.48 -1.58 -14.33
N LYS A 87 -9.52 -0.36 -14.85
CA LYS A 87 -8.95 -0.04 -16.15
C LYS A 87 -7.46 0.28 -15.98
N GLU A 88 -6.65 -0.50 -16.68
CA GLU A 88 -5.20 -0.29 -16.73
C GLU A 88 -4.85 1.03 -17.45
N MET A 89 -4.02 1.83 -16.79
CA MET A 89 -3.40 3.05 -17.34
C MET A 89 -1.95 3.13 -16.86
N GLU A 90 -1.04 3.66 -17.68
CA GLU A 90 0.40 3.74 -17.37
C GLU A 90 0.87 5.19 -17.42
N LYS A 91 1.75 5.59 -16.49
CA LYS A 91 2.43 6.88 -16.51
C LYS A 91 3.81 6.79 -15.85
N GLY A 92 4.84 6.82 -16.68
CA GLY A 92 6.21 6.56 -16.23
C GLY A 92 6.30 5.17 -15.62
N GLU A 93 6.91 5.06 -14.44
CA GLU A 93 7.08 3.82 -13.70
C GLU A 93 5.88 3.47 -12.82
N ARG A 94 4.70 4.07 -13.10
CA ARG A 94 3.45 3.83 -12.36
C ARG A 94 2.39 3.24 -13.27
N ILE A 95 1.72 2.21 -12.75
CA ILE A 95 0.55 1.58 -13.37
C ILE A 95 -0.64 1.78 -12.43
N PHE A 96 -1.75 2.20 -13.01
CA PHE A 96 -2.99 2.56 -12.33
C PHE A 96 -4.05 1.55 -12.75
N LEU A 97 -4.79 1.04 -11.77
CA LEU A 97 -6.02 0.29 -11.99
C LEU A 97 -7.18 1.22 -11.69
N LYS A 98 -7.47 2.11 -12.64
CA LYS A 98 -8.51 3.13 -12.50
C LYS A 98 -9.86 2.48 -12.20
N ASP A 99 -10.55 3.04 -11.22
CA ASP A 99 -11.87 2.58 -10.76
C ASP A 99 -11.86 1.11 -10.25
N SER A 100 -10.69 0.60 -9.86
CA SER A 100 -10.57 -0.68 -9.15
C SER A 100 -11.15 -0.59 -7.73
N LYS A 101 -11.52 -1.73 -7.18
CA LYS A 101 -12.03 -1.86 -5.81
C LYS A 101 -11.02 -1.27 -4.81
N GLU A 102 -11.47 -0.32 -4.01
CA GLU A 102 -10.68 0.26 -2.92
C GLU A 102 -10.72 -0.63 -1.68
N ILE A 103 -9.59 -0.71 -0.95
CA ILE A 103 -9.47 -1.45 0.31
C ILE A 103 -8.82 -0.56 1.37
N TYR A 104 -9.37 -0.58 2.59
CA TYR A 104 -8.83 0.16 3.74
C TYR A 104 -8.80 -0.69 5.01
N ALA A 105 -9.44 -1.86 5.01
CA ALA A 105 -9.40 -2.80 6.11
C ALA A 105 -7.98 -3.36 6.29
N SER A 106 -7.51 -3.39 7.54
CA SER A 106 -6.18 -3.91 7.87
C SER A 106 -5.97 -5.33 7.34
N LYS A 107 -6.99 -6.17 7.47
CA LYS A 107 -6.95 -7.55 7.00
C LYS A 107 -6.83 -7.67 5.48
N ASP A 108 -7.47 -6.79 4.72
CA ASP A 108 -7.39 -6.82 3.25
C ASP A 108 -5.99 -6.41 2.77
N ILE A 109 -5.41 -5.37 3.39
CA ILE A 109 -4.05 -4.90 3.09
C ILE A 109 -3.01 -5.95 3.49
N GLY A 110 -3.16 -6.55 4.69
CA GLY A 110 -2.29 -7.62 5.18
C GLY A 110 -2.33 -8.86 4.28
N ASN A 111 -3.53 -9.30 3.87
CA ASN A 111 -3.68 -10.42 2.94
C ASN A 111 -3.03 -10.12 1.59
N LEU A 112 -3.25 -8.92 1.03
CA LEU A 112 -2.59 -8.52 -0.22
C LEU A 112 -1.07 -8.57 -0.09
N ALA A 113 -0.51 -8.09 1.03
CA ALA A 113 0.92 -8.15 1.29
C ALA A 113 1.44 -9.61 1.31
N LYS A 114 0.78 -10.51 2.05
CA LYS A 114 1.16 -11.95 2.09
C LYS A 114 1.13 -12.61 0.71
N GLU A 115 0.11 -12.29 -0.08
CA GLU A 115 -0.01 -12.84 -1.44
C GLU A 115 1.07 -12.28 -2.38
N MET A 116 1.44 -11.00 -2.23
CA MET A 116 2.55 -10.40 -2.97
C MET A 116 3.90 -11.03 -2.58
N GLU A 117 4.12 -11.24 -1.29
CA GLU A 117 5.31 -11.93 -0.75
C GLU A 117 5.47 -13.32 -1.37
N SER A 118 4.39 -14.12 -1.33
CA SER A 118 4.38 -15.48 -1.86
C SER A 118 4.50 -15.52 -3.40
N LYS A 119 3.75 -14.68 -4.12
CA LYS A 119 3.68 -14.76 -5.59
C LYS A 119 4.93 -14.24 -6.29
N PHE A 120 5.57 -13.20 -5.74
CA PHE A 120 6.66 -12.50 -6.39
C PHE A 120 8.02 -12.72 -5.71
N ASN A 121 8.09 -13.61 -4.72
CA ASN A 121 9.28 -13.85 -3.89
C ASN A 121 9.82 -12.54 -3.31
N THR A 122 8.96 -11.86 -2.56
CA THR A 122 9.27 -10.56 -1.98
C THR A 122 9.08 -10.56 -0.46
N LYS A 123 9.61 -9.53 0.19
CA LYS A 123 9.33 -9.19 1.58
C LYS A 123 8.61 -7.85 1.64
N ALA A 124 7.46 -7.81 2.31
CA ALA A 124 6.63 -6.61 2.38
C ALA A 124 6.99 -5.71 3.56
N ILE A 125 7.03 -4.41 3.28
CA ILE A 125 7.10 -3.33 4.27
C ILE A 125 5.86 -2.45 4.05
N ILE A 126 5.00 -2.38 5.05
CA ILE A 126 3.75 -1.65 4.98
C ILE A 126 3.89 -0.29 5.68
N SER A 127 3.34 0.74 5.05
CA SER A 127 3.18 2.07 5.62
C SER A 127 1.70 2.45 5.63
N LEU A 128 1.26 3.10 6.70
CA LEU A 128 -0.12 3.57 6.89
C LEU A 128 -0.09 5.04 7.32
N GLU A 129 -0.98 5.87 6.79
CA GLU A 129 -1.17 7.25 7.25
C GLU A 129 -2.63 7.52 7.58
N PHE A 130 -2.87 8.08 8.76
CA PHE A 130 -4.19 8.39 9.27
C PHE A 130 -4.41 9.88 9.47
N GLU A 131 -5.67 10.30 9.38
CA GLU A 131 -6.15 11.61 9.82
C GLU A 131 -7.03 11.50 11.07
N ASP A 132 -6.94 12.48 11.96
CA ASP A 132 -7.88 12.69 13.07
C ASP A 132 -8.13 11.46 13.97
N LEU A 133 -7.06 10.72 14.27
CA LEU A 133 -7.03 9.72 15.34
C LEU A 133 -6.19 10.23 16.51
N THR A 134 -6.69 10.02 17.72
CA THR A 134 -5.93 10.28 18.95
C THR A 134 -4.91 9.17 19.21
N THR A 135 -3.90 9.46 20.03
CA THR A 135 -2.91 8.46 20.46
C THR A 135 -3.56 7.25 21.14
N ASP A 136 -4.60 7.47 21.95
CA ASP A 136 -5.32 6.39 22.63
C ASP A 136 -6.07 5.51 21.63
N GLN A 137 -6.74 6.09 20.63
CA GLN A 137 -7.42 5.33 19.58
C GLN A 137 -6.44 4.50 18.75
N LEU A 138 -5.25 5.05 18.44
CA LEU A 138 -4.21 4.31 17.72
C LEU A 138 -3.70 3.11 18.55
N LYS A 139 -3.53 3.29 19.85
CA LYS A 139 -3.10 2.24 20.77
C LYS A 139 -4.16 1.15 20.95
N GLU A 140 -5.43 1.53 21.12
CA GLU A 140 -6.56 0.60 21.19
C GLU A 140 -6.72 -0.19 19.88
N ALA A 141 -6.42 0.44 18.75
CA ALA A 141 -6.37 -0.21 17.44
C ALA A 141 -5.17 -1.14 17.24
N GLY A 142 -4.28 -1.30 18.24
CA GLY A 142 -3.13 -2.21 18.20
C GLY A 142 -1.91 -1.67 17.45
N LEU A 143 -1.90 -0.39 17.04
CA LEU A 143 -0.78 0.19 16.29
C LEU A 143 0.43 0.43 17.19
N PRO A 144 1.63 -0.08 16.82
CA PRO A 144 2.80 -0.03 17.70
C PRO A 144 3.47 1.34 17.71
N GLU A 145 3.57 1.95 18.89
CA GLU A 145 4.22 3.26 19.10
C GLU A 145 5.65 3.32 18.56
N ALA A 146 6.41 2.22 18.69
CA ALA A 146 7.78 2.11 18.19
C ALA A 146 7.92 2.25 16.65
N LYS A 147 6.82 2.15 15.91
CA LYS A 147 6.78 2.27 14.44
C LYS A 147 6.12 3.56 13.96
N LEU A 148 5.71 4.43 14.90
CA LEU A 148 5.21 5.75 14.58
C LEU A 148 6.35 6.61 14.01
N LEU A 149 6.13 7.15 12.82
CA LEU A 149 7.02 8.11 12.19
C LEU A 149 6.61 9.54 12.58
N PRO A 150 7.56 10.39 12.98
CA PRO A 150 7.28 11.79 13.22
C PRO A 150 6.87 12.48 11.92
N ILE A 151 5.79 13.26 11.98
CA ILE A 151 5.40 14.15 10.89
C ILE A 151 5.88 15.54 11.26
N PRO A 152 6.77 16.16 10.46
CA PRO A 152 7.19 17.54 10.69
C PRO A 152 5.96 18.46 10.68
N THR A 153 5.84 19.28 11.72
CA THR A 153 4.82 20.32 11.86
C THR A 153 5.27 21.63 11.24
#